data_AF-A0A3P3VZ77-F1
#
_entry.id   AF-A0A3P3VZ77-F1
#
_cell.length_a   1.000
_cell.length_b   1.000
_cell.length_c   1.000
_cell.angle_alpha   90.00
_cell.angle_beta   90.00
_cell.angle_gamma   90.00
#
_symmetry.space_group_name_H-M   'P 1'
#
loop_
_entity.id
_entity.type
_entity.pdbx_description
1 polymer ?
#
loop_
_entity_poly.entity_id
_entity_poly.type
_entity_poly.pdbx_seq_one_letter_code
_entity_poly.pdbx_strand_id
1 'polypeptide(L)'
;MKKMFVLFCISIYLISTTELSQLLKFPVLVEHYIEHKDKSPELTLIDFLEIHYNNHLEGHPYDEDYEQDQKLPFIAQADVLSVCFVFNPLITFEIKNKPFQSKRQKAISFDDAFLENSLLSSIWQPPEFV
;
A
#
# COMPACT_ATOMS: atom_id res chain seq x y z
N MET A 1 9.09 -1.11 29.01
CA MET A 1 7.92 -2.02 29.01
C MET A 1 6.96 -1.77 27.84
N LYS A 2 6.45 -0.55 27.60
CA LYS A 2 5.55 -0.27 26.45
C LYS A 2 6.11 -0.69 25.09
N LYS A 3 7.38 -0.39 24.80
CA LYS A 3 8.04 -0.78 23.53
C LYS A 3 8.13 -2.30 23.35
N MET A 4 8.49 -3.03 24.41
CA MET A 4 8.57 -4.50 24.37
C MET A 4 7.20 -5.13 24.16
N PHE A 5 6.17 -4.58 24.81
CA PHE A 5 4.80 -5.03 24.60
C PHE A 5 4.35 -4.80 23.15
N VAL A 6 4.64 -3.64 22.57
CA VAL A 6 4.34 -3.36 21.15
C VAL A 6 5.09 -4.33 20.23
N LEU A 7 6.38 -4.57 20.46
CA LEU A 7 7.16 -5.53 19.68
C LEU A 7 6.56 -6.94 19.78
N PHE A 8 6.17 -7.37 20.98
CA PHE A 8 5.52 -8.65 21.20
C PHE A 8 4.19 -8.78 20.43
N CYS A 9 3.34 -7.76 20.48
CA CYS A 9 2.09 -7.74 19.71
C CYS A 9 2.33 -7.77 18.20
N ILE A 10 3.33 -7.03 17.70
CA ILE A 10 3.70 -7.05 16.28
C ILE A 10 4.24 -8.43 15.88
N SER A 11 5.07 -9.06 16.71
CA SER A 11 5.57 -10.42 16.44
C SER A 11 4.44 -11.43 16.35
N ILE A 12 3.49 -11.41 17.30
CA ILE A 12 2.31 -12.28 17.23
C ILE A 12 1.50 -11.99 15.97
N TYR A 13 1.26 -10.72 15.66
CA TYR A 13 0.50 -10.34 14.47
C TYR A 13 1.16 -10.85 13.19
N LEU A 14 2.48 -10.68 13.04
CA LEU A 14 3.23 -11.16 11.88
C LEU A 14 3.19 -12.69 11.79
N ILE A 15 3.41 -13.41 12.89
CA ILE A 15 3.36 -14.89 12.89
C ILE A 15 1.96 -15.39 12.54
N SER A 16 0.90 -14.72 13.00
CA SER A 16 -0.49 -15.13 12.74
C SER A 16 -1.03 -14.71 11.37
N THR A 17 -0.48 -13.65 10.76
CA THR A 17 -0.96 -13.10 9.48
C THR A 17 0.01 -13.31 8.31
N THR A 18 1.09 -14.08 8.51
CA THR A 18 2.03 -14.46 7.45
C THR A 18 2.50 -15.91 7.61
N GLU A 19 3.25 -16.42 6.64
CA GLU A 19 3.87 -17.75 6.66
C GLU A 19 5.08 -17.86 7.63
N LEU A 20 5.36 -16.85 8.47
CA LEU A 20 6.47 -16.92 9.43
C LEU A 20 6.36 -18.10 10.41
N SER A 21 5.15 -18.59 10.68
CA SER A 21 4.91 -19.79 11.49
C SER A 21 5.55 -21.05 10.88
N GLN A 22 5.75 -21.10 9.55
CA GLN A 22 6.41 -22.22 8.87
C GLN A 22 7.87 -22.37 9.29
N LEU A 23 8.54 -21.29 9.74
CA LEU A 23 9.91 -21.36 10.27
C LEU A 23 10.02 -22.27 11.49
N LEU A 24 8.93 -22.50 12.23
CA LEU A 24 8.90 -23.44 13.34
C LEU A 24 9.02 -24.91 12.89
N LYS A 25 8.78 -25.21 11.60
CA LYS A 25 8.97 -26.54 11.00
C LYS A 25 10.40 -26.79 10.51
N PHE A 26 11.31 -25.82 10.66
CA PHE A 26 12.71 -25.98 10.25
C PHE A 26 13.43 -27.18 10.89
N PRO A 27 13.15 -27.58 12.15
CA PRO A 27 13.70 -28.82 12.69
C PRO A 27 13.33 -30.07 11.89
N VAL A 28 12.10 -30.15 11.38
CA VAL A 28 11.62 -31.27 10.54
C VAL A 28 12.39 -31.34 9.23
N LEU A 29 12.68 -30.19 8.62
CA LEU A 29 13.51 -30.11 7.41
C LEU A 29 14.92 -30.66 7.65
N VAL A 30 15.53 -30.31 8.79
CA VAL A 30 16.87 -30.76 9.16
C VAL A 30 16.89 -32.27 9.42
N GLU A 31 15.91 -32.79 10.16
CA GLU A 31 15.78 -34.24 10.41
C GLU A 31 15.64 -35.00 9.09
N HIS A 32 14.78 -34.55 8.19
CA HIS A 32 14.56 -35.21 6.91
C HIS A 32 15.80 -35.13 5.99
N TYR A 33 16.52 -34.00 5.98
CA TYR A 33 17.80 -33.90 5.28
C TYR A 33 18.83 -34.90 5.81
N ILE A 34 18.92 -35.08 7.13
CA ILE A 34 19.84 -36.06 7.73
C ILE A 34 19.48 -37.49 7.29
N GLU A 35 18.20 -37.85 7.26
CA GLU A 35 17.75 -39.16 6.77
C GLU A 35 18.17 -39.42 5.32
N HIS A 36 18.03 -38.42 4.45
CA HIS A 36 18.48 -38.51 3.06
C HIS A 36 20.00 -38.58 2.94
N LYS A 37 20.73 -37.84 3.78
CA LYS A 37 22.20 -37.83 3.83
C LYS A 37 22.76 -39.17 4.30
N ASP A 38 22.10 -39.83 5.25
CA ASP A 38 22.49 -41.15 5.75
C ASP A 38 22.30 -42.24 4.68
N LYS A 39 21.23 -42.13 3.88
CA LYS A 39 20.99 -43.04 2.74
C LYS A 39 21.91 -42.74 1.55
N SER A 40 22.21 -41.47 1.31
CA SER A 40 22.98 -40.97 0.16
C SER A 40 24.04 -39.96 0.60
N PRO A 41 25.25 -40.42 0.99
CA PRO A 41 26.31 -39.55 1.51
C PRO A 41 26.78 -38.45 0.55
N GLU A 42 26.58 -38.62 -0.76
CA GLU A 42 26.94 -37.63 -1.78
C GLU A 42 25.89 -36.51 -1.92
N LEU A 43 24.67 -36.70 -1.41
CA LEU A 43 23.59 -35.73 -1.53
C LEU A 43 23.94 -34.43 -0.80
N THR A 44 23.92 -33.29 -1.49
CA THR A 44 24.12 -32.00 -0.84
C THR A 44 22.81 -31.41 -0.33
N LEU A 45 22.90 -30.39 0.54
CA LEU A 45 21.72 -29.67 0.98
C LEU A 45 20.98 -29.00 -0.19
N ILE A 46 21.71 -28.52 -1.21
CA ILE A 46 21.09 -27.89 -2.39
C ILE A 46 20.34 -28.94 -3.20
N ASP A 47 20.92 -30.13 -3.42
CA ASP A 47 20.25 -31.22 -4.13
C ASP A 47 18.98 -31.65 -3.40
N PHE A 48 19.04 -31.79 -2.08
CA PHE A 48 17.86 -32.09 -1.25
C PHE A 48 16.76 -31.03 -1.40
N LEU A 49 17.11 -29.75 -1.32
CA LEU A 49 16.15 -28.67 -1.52
C LEU A 49 15.60 -28.66 -2.95
N GLU A 50 16.40 -28.97 -3.95
CA GLU A 50 15.95 -29.06 -5.34
C GLU A 50 14.91 -30.18 -5.50
N ILE A 51 15.18 -31.37 -4.94
CA ILE A 51 14.24 -32.49 -4.96
C ILE A 51 12.90 -32.07 -4.35
N HIS A 52 12.86 -31.50 -3.14
CA HIS A 52 11.56 -31.22 -2.50
C HIS A 52 10.88 -29.89 -2.92
N TYR A 53 11.60 -28.90 -3.45
CA TYR A 53 11.03 -27.56 -3.74
C TYR A 53 11.03 -27.18 -5.23
N ASN A 54 11.62 -27.97 -6.13
CA ASN A 54 11.61 -27.72 -7.58
C ASN A 54 10.45 -28.48 -8.26
N ASN A 55 9.23 -27.99 -8.06
CA ASN A 55 7.98 -28.47 -8.71
C ASN A 55 7.57 -29.94 -8.45
N HIS A 56 8.05 -30.60 -7.39
CA HIS A 56 7.72 -32.01 -7.13
C HIS A 56 6.23 -32.30 -6.84
N LEU A 57 5.44 -31.34 -6.34
CA LEU A 57 4.01 -31.57 -6.09
C LEU A 57 3.15 -31.54 -7.38
N GLU A 58 3.68 -31.00 -8.48
CA GLU A 58 3.01 -31.02 -9.79
C GLU A 58 3.30 -32.34 -10.52
N GLY A 59 2.80 -33.44 -9.97
CA GLY A 59 2.72 -34.71 -10.71
C GLY A 59 3.59 -35.86 -10.22
N HIS A 60 4.18 -35.79 -9.02
CA HIS A 60 4.66 -37.02 -8.39
C HIS A 60 3.47 -37.90 -7.94
N PRO A 61 3.42 -39.18 -8.33
CA PRO A 61 2.51 -40.13 -7.70
C PRO A 61 2.86 -40.22 -6.22
N TYR A 62 1.87 -40.36 -5.33
CA TYR A 62 2.05 -40.66 -3.90
C TYR A 62 3.18 -41.69 -3.71
N ASP A 63 4.38 -41.20 -3.45
CA ASP A 63 5.58 -41.97 -3.16
C ASP A 63 5.68 -42.18 -1.65
N GLU A 64 6.67 -42.97 -1.24
CA GLU A 64 6.78 -43.45 0.14
C GLU A 64 6.99 -42.33 1.17
N ASP A 65 7.49 -41.16 0.74
CA ASP A 65 7.80 -39.98 1.54
C ASP A 65 6.75 -38.85 1.41
N TYR A 66 5.72 -39.00 0.57
CA TYR A 66 4.71 -37.95 0.33
C TYR A 66 4.10 -37.34 1.62
N GLU A 67 3.77 -38.16 2.62
CA GLU A 67 3.23 -37.65 3.89
C GLU A 67 4.26 -36.90 4.74
N GLN A 68 5.54 -37.21 4.58
CA GLN A 68 6.64 -36.56 5.27
C GLN A 68 6.98 -35.23 4.57
N ASP A 69 6.96 -35.21 3.24
CA ASP A 69 7.15 -34.03 2.41
C ASP A 69 6.11 -32.94 2.71
N GLN A 70 4.85 -33.32 2.91
CA GLN A 70 3.80 -32.37 3.30
C GLN A 70 4.07 -31.67 4.65
N LYS A 71 4.93 -32.23 5.51
CA LYS A 71 5.29 -31.63 6.80
C LYS A 71 6.44 -30.64 6.68
N LEU A 72 7.13 -30.58 5.54
CA LEU A 72 8.20 -29.64 5.32
C LEU A 72 7.69 -28.19 5.32
N PRO A 73 8.51 -27.22 5.74
CA PRO A 73 8.14 -25.82 5.73
C PRO A 73 7.87 -25.34 4.30
N PHE A 74 6.85 -24.50 4.10
CA PHE A 74 6.55 -23.85 2.81
C PHE A 74 6.14 -24.80 1.64
N ILE A 75 5.91 -26.08 1.89
CA ILE A 75 5.31 -27.02 0.90
C ILE A 75 3.80 -26.78 0.76
N ALA A 76 3.09 -26.74 1.88
CA ALA A 76 1.68 -26.36 1.93
C ALA A 76 1.53 -24.98 2.57
N GLN A 77 0.64 -24.17 1.98
CA GLN A 77 0.29 -22.85 2.51
C GLN A 77 -0.33 -23.00 3.91
N ALA A 78 0.04 -22.12 4.85
CA ALA A 78 -0.59 -22.12 6.17
C ALA A 78 -2.00 -21.50 6.10
N ASP A 79 -2.87 -21.94 7.00
CA ASP A 79 -4.10 -21.21 7.30
C ASP A 79 -3.75 -19.95 8.09
N VAL A 80 -3.55 -18.86 7.35
CA VAL A 80 -3.19 -17.56 7.89
C VAL A 80 -4.46 -16.80 8.30
N LEU A 81 -4.41 -16.07 9.42
CA LEU A 81 -5.53 -15.25 9.87
C LEU A 81 -5.85 -14.14 8.85
N SER A 82 -7.00 -14.25 8.18
CA SER A 82 -7.53 -13.22 7.28
C SER A 82 -8.66 -12.46 7.96
N VAL A 83 -8.45 -11.17 8.25
CA VAL A 83 -9.46 -10.28 8.85
C VAL A 83 -9.87 -9.23 7.83
N CYS A 84 -11.09 -9.33 7.31
CA CYS A 84 -11.67 -8.32 6.42
C CYS A 84 -12.56 -7.37 7.23
N PHE A 85 -12.18 -6.09 7.32
CA PHE A 85 -13.02 -5.06 7.93
C PHE A 85 -13.89 -4.40 6.86
N VAL A 86 -15.17 -4.73 6.83
CA VAL A 86 -16.15 -4.01 6.00
C VAL A 86 -16.57 -2.74 6.74
N PHE A 87 -15.89 -1.64 6.45
CA PHE A 87 -16.31 -0.32 6.92
C PHE A 87 -17.47 0.18 6.05
N ASN A 88 -18.65 0.37 6.63
CA ASN A 88 -19.75 1.14 6.06
C ASN A 88 -19.86 2.50 6.77
N PRO A 89 -18.93 3.47 6.62
CA PRO A 89 -19.20 4.80 7.10
C PRO A 89 -19.98 5.54 6.00
N LEU A 90 -21.17 6.02 6.34
CA LEU A 90 -21.75 7.16 5.63
C LEU A 90 -20.80 8.34 5.84
N ILE A 91 -19.89 8.56 4.89
CA ILE A 91 -18.98 9.70 4.92
C ILE A 91 -19.78 10.92 4.45
N THR A 92 -20.22 11.74 5.40
CA THR A 92 -20.89 13.01 5.11
C THR A 92 -19.88 14.14 5.21
N PHE A 93 -19.61 14.83 4.11
CA PHE A 93 -18.77 16.03 4.09
C PHE A 93 -19.65 17.28 4.26
N GLU A 94 -19.37 18.09 5.28
CA GLU A 94 -20.02 19.39 5.47
C GLU A 94 -19.13 20.50 4.90
N ILE A 95 -19.51 21.06 3.75
CA ILE A 95 -18.81 22.19 3.15
C ILE A 95 -19.26 23.46 3.86
N LYS A 96 -18.42 23.98 4.75
CA LYS A 96 -18.64 25.30 5.37
C LYS A 96 -18.28 26.41 4.38
N ASN A 97 -19.26 26.82 3.58
CA ASN A 97 -19.17 28.05 2.78
C ASN A 97 -19.11 29.26 3.73
N LYS A 98 -17.93 29.85 3.91
CA LYS A 98 -17.84 31.19 4.52
C LYS A 98 -18.32 32.20 3.47
N PRO A 99 -19.36 33.01 3.74
CA PRO A 99 -19.73 34.07 2.82
C PRO A 99 -18.55 35.01 2.65
N PHE A 100 -18.15 35.23 1.39
CA PHE A 100 -17.12 36.20 1.06
C PHE A 100 -17.63 37.60 1.43
N GLN A 101 -17.13 38.18 2.52
CA GLN A 101 -17.38 39.57 2.84
C GLN A 101 -16.52 40.45 1.92
N SER A 102 -17.07 40.78 0.76
CA SER A 102 -16.52 41.86 -0.06
C SER A 102 -16.59 43.16 0.74
N LYS A 103 -15.43 43.73 1.08
CA LYS A 103 -15.39 45.14 1.51
C LYS A 103 -15.84 45.97 0.31
N ARG A 104 -17.09 46.42 0.32
CA ARG A 104 -17.61 47.40 -0.65
C ARG A 104 -16.75 48.65 -0.53
N GLN A 105 -15.73 48.79 -1.35
CA GLN A 105 -15.09 50.09 -1.56
C GLN A 105 -16.17 50.99 -2.16
N LYS A 106 -16.43 52.13 -1.51
CA LYS A 106 -17.25 53.18 -2.12
C LYS A 106 -16.51 53.62 -3.39
N ALA A 107 -17.17 53.50 -4.54
CA ALA A 107 -16.67 54.13 -5.76
C ALA A 107 -16.53 55.63 -5.50
N ILE A 108 -15.38 56.20 -5.86
CA ILE A 108 -15.17 57.64 -5.81
C ILE A 108 -16.07 58.24 -6.90
N SER A 109 -16.98 59.13 -6.52
CA SER A 109 -17.78 59.88 -7.48
C SER A 109 -16.84 60.88 -8.17
N PHE A 110 -16.66 60.76 -9.48
CA PHE A 110 -15.98 61.76 -10.28
C PHE A 110 -17.01 62.81 -10.71
N ASP A 111 -16.64 64.10 -10.63
CA ASP A 111 -17.50 65.18 -11.08
C ASP A 111 -17.26 65.42 -12.57
N ASP A 112 -18.13 64.87 -13.40
CA ASP A 112 -18.05 65.00 -14.86
C ASP A 112 -18.18 66.46 -15.33
N ALA A 113 -18.71 67.37 -14.50
CA ALA A 113 -18.81 68.79 -14.83
C ALA A 113 -17.44 69.50 -14.80
N PHE A 114 -16.43 68.92 -14.14
CA PHE A 114 -15.06 69.46 -14.08
C PHE A 114 -14.23 69.15 -15.34
N LEU A 115 -14.75 68.36 -16.30
CA LEU A 115 -14.19 68.22 -17.65
C LEU A 115 -14.52 69.47 -18.49
N GLU A 116 -14.12 70.62 -17.96
CA GLU A 116 -14.48 71.93 -18.49
C GLU A 116 -13.49 72.32 -19.59
N ASN A 117 -13.97 72.34 -20.84
CA ASN A 117 -13.49 73.04 -22.06
C ASN A 117 -12.02 72.92 -22.52
N SER A 118 -11.05 72.67 -21.64
CA SER A 118 -9.62 72.55 -21.95
C SER A 118 -9.29 71.30 -22.76
N LEU A 119 -10.10 70.24 -22.63
CA LEU A 119 -9.97 69.02 -23.43
C LEU A 119 -10.58 69.17 -24.82
N LEU A 120 -11.62 70.00 -24.98
CA LEU A 120 -12.29 70.22 -26.28
C LEU A 120 -11.34 70.78 -27.35
N SER A 121 -10.35 71.58 -26.94
CA SER A 121 -9.29 72.10 -27.81
C SER A 121 -8.08 71.16 -27.96
N SER A 122 -7.96 70.16 -27.08
CA SER A 122 -6.86 69.18 -27.08
C SER A 122 -7.23 67.86 -27.78
N ILE A 123 -8.52 67.65 -28.07
CA ILE A 123 -9.01 66.52 -28.83
C ILE A 123 -9.02 66.92 -30.31
N TRP A 124 -8.44 66.06 -31.16
CA TRP A 124 -8.43 66.27 -32.60
C TRP A 124 -9.86 66.39 -33.14
N GLN A 125 -10.18 67.50 -33.80
CA GLN A 125 -11.45 67.71 -34.48
C GLN A 125 -11.27 67.52 -35.98
N PRO A 126 -12.20 66.83 -36.66
CA PRO A 126 -12.13 66.64 -38.10
C PRO A 126 -12.26 67.98 -38.85
N PRO A 127 -11.66 68.13 -40.04
CA PRO A 127 -11.73 69.37 -40.81
C PRO A 127 -13.16 69.63 -41.29
N GLU A 128 -13.65 70.85 -41.07
CA GLU A 128 -14.90 71.30 -41.67
C GLU A 128 -14.63 71.74 -43.12
N PHE A 129 -15.41 71.22 -44.06
CA PHE A 129 -15.39 71.68 -45.45
C PHE A 129 -16.31 72.90 -45.56
N VAL A 130 -15.74 74.03 -45.99
CA VAL A 130 -16.46 75.27 -46.34
C VAL A 130 -16.90 75.23 -47.79
#